data_AF-A0A962H2B7-F1
#
_entry.id   AF-A0A962H2B7-F1
#
_cell.length_a   1.000
_cell.length_b   1.000
_cell.length_c   1.000
_cell.angle_alpha   90.00
_cell.angle_beta   90.00
_cell.angle_gamma   90.00
#
_symmetry.space_group_name_H-M   'P 1'
#
loop_
_entity.id
_entity.type
_entity.pdbx_description
1 polymer ?
#
loop_
_entity_poly.entity_id
_entity_poly.type
_entity_poly.pdbx_seq_one_letter_code
_entity_poly.pdbx_strand_id
1 'polypeptide(L)' 'GIYRFDASIGGLGGCPFAPGASGNVASEDVIMMLEQMGVDTGIDLDALLRASDLAEQLTGTAPGGRAKAWLGPWLEKQKA' A
#
# COMPACT_ATOMS: atom_id res chain seq x y z
N GLY A 1 -15.22 12.26 -13.27
CA GLY A 1 -15.26 12.02 -11.81
C GLY A 1 -13.94 12.42 -11.18
N ILE A 2 -13.67 11.96 -9.95
CA ILE A 2 -12.37 12.10 -9.29
C ILE A 2 -11.41 11.04 -9.81
N TYR A 3 -10.16 11.40 -10.08
CA TYR A 3 -9.14 10.52 -10.68
C TYR A 3 -7.74 10.71 -10.09
N ARG A 4 -7.61 11.49 -9.00
CA ARG A 4 -6.36 11.67 -8.25
C ARG A 4 -6.64 11.37 -6.79
N PHE A 5 -5.79 10.56 -6.18
CA PHE A 5 -5.90 10.12 -4.80
C PHE A 5 -4.52 10.19 -4.16
N ASP A 6 -4.46 10.79 -2.98
CA ASP A 6 -3.23 10.79 -2.18
C ASP A 6 -3.24 9.57 -1.25
N ALA A 7 -2.10 8.90 -1.16
CA ALA A 7 -1.88 7.74 -0.32
C ALA A 7 -0.43 7.74 0.19
N SER A 8 -0.12 6.88 1.17
CA SER A 8 1.22 6.77 1.73
C SER A 8 1.67 5.33 1.77
N ILE A 9 2.95 5.09 1.49
CA ILE A 9 3.50 3.74 1.45
C ILE A 9 3.35 3.03 2.80
N GLY A 10 2.80 1.82 2.81
CA GLY A 10 2.59 1.06 4.04
C GLY A 10 1.67 1.75 5.06
N GLY A 11 0.87 2.74 4.63
CA GLY A 11 0.02 3.56 5.52
C GLY A 11 0.79 4.59 6.35
N LEU A 12 2.05 4.88 5.99
CA LEU A 12 2.91 5.80 6.74
C LEU A 12 2.23 7.12 7.08
N GLY A 13 2.49 7.58 8.30
CA GLY A 13 2.01 8.84 8.83
C GLY A 13 1.27 8.65 10.15
N GLY A 14 0.44 9.64 10.47
CA GLY A 14 -0.29 9.74 11.72
C GLY A 14 -0.73 11.18 11.91
N CYS A 15 -1.68 11.41 12.81
CA CYS A 15 -2.13 12.76 13.12
C CYS A 15 -1.57 13.18 14.48
N PRO A 16 -0.74 14.24 14.57
CA PRO A 16 -0.22 14.71 15.85
C PRO A 16 -1.34 15.21 16.79
N PHE A 17 -2.51 15.53 16.22
CA PHE A 17 -3.69 16.00 16.97
C PHE A 17 -4.68 14.87 17.31
N ALA A 18 -4.53 13.67 16.76
CA ALA A 18 -5.41 12.54 17.02
C ALA A 18 -4.59 11.31 17.45
N PRO A 19 -4.37 11.13 18.78
CA PRO A 19 -3.62 9.99 19.31
C PRO A 19 -4.21 8.65 18.84
N GLY A 20 -3.36 7.78 18.29
CA GLY A 20 -3.76 6.47 17.80
C GLY A 20 -4.39 6.45 16.39
N ALA A 21 -4.44 7.57 15.69
CA ALA A 21 -4.80 7.58 14.27
C ALA A 21 -3.80 6.75 13.47
N SER A 22 -4.30 5.82 12.65
CA SER A 22 -3.51 4.81 11.94
C SER A 22 -2.58 5.35 10.86
N GLY A 23 -2.74 6.62 10.45
CA GLY A 23 -1.98 7.23 9.36
C GLY A 23 -2.82 7.49 8.12
N ASN A 24 -2.14 7.58 6.98
CA ASN A 24 -2.79 7.74 5.68
C ASN A 24 -3.31 6.39 5.16
N VAL A 25 -4.13 6.40 4.11
CA VAL A 25 -4.46 5.17 3.39
C VAL A 25 -3.20 4.58 2.77
N ALA A 26 -3.03 3.27 2.86
CA ALA A 26 -1.87 2.57 2.31
C ALA A 26 -1.93 2.55 0.78
N SER A 27 -0.83 2.91 0.12
CA SER A 27 -0.76 2.93 -1.35
C SER A 27 -1.09 1.58 -1.97
N GLU A 28 -0.59 0.49 -1.38
CA GLU A 28 -0.85 -0.88 -1.85
C GLU A 28 -2.34 -1.26 -1.81
N ASP A 29 -3.12 -0.74 -0.85
CA ASP A 29 -4.55 -1.01 -0.76
C ASP A 29 -5.31 -0.30 -1.88
N VAL A 30 -4.95 0.96 -2.15
CA VAL A 30 -5.58 1.76 -3.21
C VAL A 30 -5.26 1.19 -4.58
N ILE A 31 -4.00 0.83 -4.82
CA ILE A 31 -3.55 0.31 -6.11
C ILE A 31 -4.17 -1.05 -6.39
N MET A 32 -4.17 -1.97 -5.41
CA MET A 32 -4.87 -3.25 -5.55
C MET A 32 -6.35 -3.05 -5.88
N MET A 33 -7.04 -2.14 -5.17
CA MET A 33 -8.45 -1.86 -5.43
C MET A 33 -8.67 -1.35 -6.86
N LEU A 34 -7.88 -0.37 -7.30
CA LEU A 34 -8.01 0.22 -8.64
C LEU A 34 -7.74 -0.81 -9.74
N GLU A 35 -6.69 -1.61 -9.61
CA GLU A 35 -6.36 -2.64 -10.59
C GLU A 35 -7.42 -3.75 -10.64
N GLN A 36 -7.98 -4.15 -9.50
CA GLN A 36 -9.11 -5.10 -9.46
C GLN A 36 -10.38 -4.54 -10.10
N MET A 37 -10.54 -3.22 -10.13
CA MET A 37 -11.62 -2.54 -10.85
C MET A 37 -11.34 -2.37 -12.35
N GLY A 38 -10.18 -2.83 -12.83
CA GLY A 38 -9.75 -2.68 -14.22
C GLY A 38 -9.20 -1.30 -14.56
N VAL A 39 -8.80 -0.51 -13.56
CA VAL A 39 -8.15 0.79 -13.76
C VAL A 39 -6.64 0.60 -13.76
N ASP A 40 -6.01 0.96 -14.86
CA ASP A 40 -4.54 0.97 -14.97
C ASP A 40 -3.96 2.11 -14.11
N THR A 41 -3.10 1.74 -13.16
CA THR A 41 -2.41 2.67 -12.27
C THR A 41 -0.99 3.00 -12.73
N GLY A 42 -0.41 2.18 -13.61
CA GLY A 42 0.99 2.24 -14.01
C GLY A 42 2.01 1.91 -12.91
N ILE A 43 1.58 1.35 -11.76
CA ILE A 43 2.46 1.00 -10.66
C ILE A 43 2.80 -0.49 -10.67
N ASP A 44 4.07 -0.82 -10.47
CA ASP A 44 4.52 -2.19 -10.23
C ASP A 44 4.21 -2.62 -8.79
N LEU A 45 3.24 -3.53 -8.62
CA LEU A 45 2.82 -4.06 -7.32
C LEU A 45 3.94 -4.82 -6.59
N ASP A 46 4.80 -5.57 -7.28
CA ASP A 46 5.90 -6.31 -6.65
C ASP A 46 6.96 -5.34 -6.11
N ALA A 47 7.31 -4.33 -6.90
CA ALA A 47 8.20 -3.26 -6.47
C ALA A 47 7.61 -2.46 -5.30
N LEU A 48 6.31 -2.18 -5.33
CA LEU A 48 5.61 -1.47 -4.28
C LEU A 48 5.63 -2.23 -2.94
N LEU A 49 5.39 -3.55 -2.95
CA LEU A 49 5.43 -4.34 -1.72
C LEU A 49 6.83 -4.37 -1.11
N ARG A 50 7.88 -4.54 -1.93
CA ARG A 50 9.28 -4.46 -1.45
C ARG A 50 9.59 -3.09 -0.84
N ALA A 51 9.07 -2.02 -1.42
CA ALA A 51 9.24 -0.68 -0.89
C ALA A 51 8.45 -0.49 0.42
N SER A 52 7.27 -1.09 0.56
CA SER A 52 6.48 -1.12 1.81
C SER A 52 7.24 -1.86 2.92
N ASP A 53 7.85 -3.02 2.62
CA ASP A 53 8.73 -3.74 3.56
C ASP A 53 9.93 -2.89 4.00
N LEU A 54 10.58 -2.19 3.06
CA LEU A 54 11.69 -1.31 3.37
C LEU A 54 11.25 -0.14 4.27
N ALA A 55 10.08 0.46 4.00
CA ALA A 55 9.53 1.53 4.82
C ALA A 55 9.28 1.07 6.26
N GLU A 56 8.72 -0.12 6.44
CA GLU A 56 8.52 -0.74 7.74
C GLU A 56 9.86 -0.95 8.47
N GLN A 57 10.87 -1.50 7.78
CA GLN A 57 12.21 -1.72 8.34
C GLN A 57 12.90 -0.42 8.79
N LEU A 58 12.76 0.66 8.02
CA LEU A 58 13.44 1.93 8.30
C LEU A 58 12.74 2.74 9.40
N THR A 59 11.41 2.65 9.49
CA THR A 59 10.62 3.56 10.33
C THR A 59 10.01 2.88 11.56
N GLY A 60 9.81 1.56 11.53
CA GLY A 60 9.08 0.81 12.55
C GLY A 60 7.60 1.22 12.71
N THR A 61 7.07 2.06 11.81
CA THR A 61 5.73 2.68 11.95
C THR A 61 4.85 2.53 10.71
N ALA A 62 5.34 1.87 9.65
CA ALA A 62 4.55 1.53 8.47
C ALA A 62 3.93 0.13 8.65
N PRO A 63 2.66 -0.01 9.08
CA PRO A 63 2.06 -1.32 9.33
C PRO A 63 1.82 -2.15 8.06
N GLY A 64 1.89 -1.54 6.88
CA GLY A 64 1.48 -2.15 5.62
C GLY A 64 -0.03 -2.05 5.41
N GLY A 65 -0.43 -2.05 4.14
CA GLY A 65 -1.85 -2.16 3.76
C GLY A 65 -2.43 -3.55 4.02
N ARG A 66 -3.76 -3.64 4.16
CA ARG A 66 -4.44 -4.93 4.32
C ARG A 66 -4.25 -5.86 3.12
N ALA A 67 -4.10 -5.27 1.93
CA ALA A 67 -3.83 -5.94 0.68
C ALA A 67 -2.52 -6.74 0.71
N LYS A 68 -1.51 -6.26 1.45
CA LYS A 68 -0.16 -6.85 1.50
C LYS A 68 -0.18 -8.35 1.83
N ALA A 69 -1.02 -8.75 2.79
CA ALA A 69 -1.16 -10.15 3.20
C ALA A 69 -1.71 -11.06 2.09
N TRP A 70 -2.48 -10.51 1.15
CA TRP A 70 -3.04 -11.25 0.02
C TRP A 70 -2.14 -11.17 -1.22
N LEU A 71 -1.57 -10.00 -1.49
CA LEU A 71 -0.77 -9.73 -2.69
C LEU A 71 0.51 -10.55 -2.74
N GLY A 72 1.22 -10.72 -1.62
CA GLY A 72 2.48 -11.49 -1.59
C GLY A 72 2.33 -12.91 -2.17
N PRO A 73 1.48 -13.78 -1.58
CA PRO A 73 1.23 -15.11 -2.10
C PRO A 73 0.66 -15.14 -3.54
N TRP A 74 -0.07 -14.11 -3.94
CA TRP A 74 -0.64 -14.00 -5.28
C TRP A 74 0.42 -13.69 -6.33
N LEU A 75 1.33 -12.74 -6.05
CA LEU A 75 2.44 -12.39 -6.93
C LEU A 75 3.39 -13.57 -7.13
N GLU A 76 3.68 -14.31 -6.06
CA GLU A 76 4.51 -15.52 -6.16
C GLU A 76 3.91 -16.58 -7.08
N LYS A 77 2.57 -16.73 -7.09
CA LYS A 77 1.89 -17.64 -8.02
C LYS A 77 1.95 -17.19 -9.47
N GLN A 78 2.12 -15.91 -9.75
CA GLN A 78 2.22 -15.41 -11.14
C GLN A 78 3.62 -15.55 -11.72
N LYS A 79 4.64 -15.67 -10.88
CA LYS A 79 6.03 -15.86 -11.28
C LYS A 79 6.34 -17.33 -11.64
N ALA A 80 5.47 -18.26 -11.25
CA ALA A 80 5.55 -19.70 -11.51
C ALA A 80 4.86 -20.08 -12.82
#